data_AF-A0A3S4HMB8-F1
#
_entry.id   AF-A0A3S4HMB8-F1
#
_cell.length_a   1.000
_cell.length_b   1.000
_cell.length_c   1.000
_cell.angle_alpha   90.00
_cell.angle_beta   90.00
_cell.angle_gamma   90.00
#
_symmetry.space_group_name_H-M   'P 1'
#
loop_
_entity.id
_entity.type
_entity.pdbx_description
1 polymer ?
#
loop_
_entity_poly.entity_id
_entity_poly.type
_entity_poly.pdbx_seq_one_letter_code
_entity_poly.pdbx_strand_id
1 'polypeptide(L)'
;MLFYDPADMAWLRRCLEEKPAGQLQDIERHKLNAMGAFAEAQTCRRLVLLNYFGEGRQEPCGNCDICLDPPKQYDGLNDAQIALSTIGRVNQRFGMGYVVEVIRGANNQRIRDFGHDKLKVYGMGREKSHEHWVSVIRQLIHLGLVMQNIAQHSALQLTDAARPVLRGDVPLKLAVPRIVALKPRVMQKSFGGNYDRKLFAKLRKLA
;
A
#
# COMPACT_ATOMS: atom_id res chain seq x y z
N MET A 1 23.08 -3.32 6.00
CA MET A 1 22.53 -2.00 5.67
C MET A 1 21.87 -2.10 4.30
N LEU A 2 20.63 -1.63 4.14
CA LEU A 2 19.92 -1.59 2.85
C LEU A 2 19.92 -0.13 2.36
N PHE A 3 20.48 0.12 1.18
CA PHE A 3 20.29 1.38 0.47
C PHE A 3 19.06 1.23 -0.44
N TYR A 4 18.17 2.21 -0.42
CA TYR A 4 16.88 2.11 -1.08
C TYR A 4 16.51 3.44 -1.75
N ASP A 5 16.26 3.39 -3.05
CA ASP A 5 15.62 4.46 -3.80
C ASP A 5 14.25 3.97 -4.33
N PRO A 6 13.14 4.73 -4.15
CA PRO A 6 11.86 4.40 -4.76
C PRO A 6 11.92 4.19 -6.29
N ALA A 7 12.89 4.80 -6.98
CA ALA A 7 13.15 4.59 -8.40
C ALA A 7 13.55 3.13 -8.73
N ASP A 8 14.28 2.46 -7.83
CA ASP A 8 14.65 1.05 -7.99
C ASP A 8 13.41 0.16 -8.00
N MET A 9 12.43 0.46 -7.14
CA MET A 9 11.14 -0.25 -7.13
C MET A 9 10.33 0.00 -8.39
N ALA A 10 10.37 1.22 -8.94
CA ALA A 10 9.72 1.53 -10.20
C ALA A 10 10.36 0.74 -11.36
N TRP A 11 11.69 0.64 -11.37
CA TRP A 11 12.43 -0.17 -12.34
C TRP A 11 12.08 -1.65 -12.25
N LEU A 12 12.14 -2.25 -11.05
CA LEU A 12 11.79 -3.66 -10.84
C LEU A 12 10.35 -3.97 -11.26
N ARG A 13 9.39 -3.06 -10.98
CA ARG A 13 8.01 -3.21 -11.43
C ARG A 13 7.93 -3.23 -12.96
N ARG A 14 8.63 -2.32 -13.64
CA ARG A 14 8.67 -2.30 -15.11
C ARG A 14 9.21 -3.61 -15.68
N CYS A 15 10.35 -4.09 -15.19
CA CYS A 15 10.92 -5.37 -15.63
C CYS A 15 9.95 -6.54 -15.40
N LEU A 16 9.17 -6.50 -14.32
CA LEU A 16 8.16 -7.52 -14.04
C LEU A 16 6.98 -7.46 -15.02
N GLU A 17 6.48 -6.27 -15.39
CA GLU A 17 5.40 -6.12 -16.38
C GLU A 17 5.79 -6.64 -17.77
N GLU A 18 7.08 -6.61 -18.11
CA GLU A 18 7.59 -7.09 -19.39
C GLU A 18 7.64 -8.63 -19.48
N LYS A 19 7.46 -9.34 -18.36
CA LYS A 19 7.36 -10.82 -18.33
C LYS A 19 5.98 -11.31 -18.80
N PRO A 20 5.86 -12.59 -19.23
CA PRO A 20 4.58 -13.18 -19.59
C PRO A 20 3.56 -13.09 -18.46
N ALA A 21 2.35 -12.64 -18.78
CA ALA A 21 1.25 -12.57 -17.83
C ALA A 21 0.81 -13.96 -17.37
N GLY A 22 0.44 -14.06 -16.09
CA GLY A 22 -0.08 -15.29 -15.50
C GLY A 22 0.26 -15.43 -14.03
N GLN A 23 -0.03 -16.60 -13.48
CA GLN A 23 0.10 -16.88 -12.05
C GLN A 23 1.51 -16.62 -11.50
N LEU A 24 2.56 -16.95 -12.26
CA LEU A 24 3.94 -16.71 -11.83
C LEU A 24 4.24 -15.22 -11.69
N GLN A 25 3.81 -14.40 -12.65
CA GLN A 25 3.97 -12.95 -12.61
C GLN A 25 3.20 -12.35 -11.41
N ASP A 26 2.01 -12.86 -11.09
CA ASP A 26 1.23 -12.41 -9.93
C ASP A 26 1.93 -12.72 -8.60
N ILE A 27 2.55 -13.89 -8.47
CA ILE A 27 3.33 -14.27 -7.28
C ILE A 27 4.57 -13.37 -7.14
N GLU A 28 5.30 -13.14 -8.23
CA GLU A 28 6.46 -12.24 -8.23
C GLU A 28 6.05 -10.81 -7.88
N ARG A 29 4.94 -10.32 -8.42
CA ARG A 29 4.35 -9.00 -8.13
C ARG A 29 4.01 -8.85 -6.66
N HIS A 30 3.40 -9.86 -6.08
CA HIS A 30 3.09 -9.88 -4.66
C HIS A 30 4.37 -9.74 -3.82
N LYS A 31 5.39 -10.57 -4.09
CA LYS A 31 6.66 -10.55 -3.36
C LYS A 31 7.39 -9.21 -3.51
N LEU A 32 7.40 -8.66 -4.73
CA LEU A 32 7.99 -7.35 -5.00
C LEU A 32 7.26 -6.24 -4.21
N ASN A 33 5.93 -6.25 -4.21
CA ASN A 33 5.15 -5.30 -3.42
C ASN A 33 5.39 -5.43 -1.91
N ALA A 34 5.55 -6.65 -1.39
CA ALA A 34 5.92 -6.88 0.01
C ALA A 34 7.32 -6.31 0.33
N MET A 35 8.30 -6.47 -0.57
CA MET A 35 9.65 -5.91 -0.42
C MET A 35 9.63 -4.38 -0.43
N GLY A 36 8.89 -3.77 -1.35
CA GLY A 36 8.71 -2.32 -1.38
C GLY A 36 8.03 -1.80 -0.11
N ALA A 37 7.00 -2.50 0.37
CA ALA A 37 6.34 -2.17 1.62
C ALA A 37 7.28 -2.29 2.82
N PHE A 38 8.15 -3.31 2.86
CA PHE A 38 9.19 -3.45 3.87
C PHE A 38 10.17 -2.28 3.84
N ALA A 39 10.61 -1.83 2.68
CA ALA A 39 11.54 -0.69 2.55
C ALA A 39 10.89 0.64 2.98
N GLU A 40 9.62 0.85 2.65
CA GLU A 40 8.84 2.04 3.00
C GLU A 40 8.16 1.96 4.38
N ALA A 41 8.43 0.92 5.18
CA ALA A 41 7.74 0.69 6.44
C ALA A 41 7.84 1.89 7.40
N GLN A 42 6.77 2.09 8.15
CA GLN A 42 6.70 3.05 9.26
C GLN A 42 6.49 2.35 10.62
N THR A 43 6.63 1.03 10.62
CA THR A 43 6.55 0.13 11.77
C THR A 43 7.87 -0.63 11.92
N CYS A 44 8.14 -1.17 13.10
CA CYS A 44 9.37 -1.93 13.36
C CYS A 44 9.69 -2.93 12.24
N ARG A 45 10.88 -2.82 11.62
CA ARG A 45 11.32 -3.69 10.51
C ARG A 45 11.21 -5.17 10.86
N ARG A 46 11.55 -5.53 12.10
CA ARG A 46 11.51 -6.92 12.55
C ARG A 46 10.08 -7.47 12.54
N LEU A 47 9.09 -6.66 12.96
CA LEU A 47 7.69 -7.07 12.91
C LEU A 47 7.24 -7.34 11.48
N VAL A 48 7.65 -6.51 10.52
CA VAL A 48 7.33 -6.73 9.10
C VAL A 48 7.83 -8.09 8.63
N LEU A 49 9.09 -8.43 8.93
CA LEU A 49 9.68 -9.70 8.55
C LEU A 49 8.98 -10.88 9.23
N LEU A 50 8.79 -10.82 10.55
CA LEU A 50 8.17 -11.90 11.31
C LEU A 50 6.73 -12.16 10.85
N ASN A 51 5.93 -11.11 10.71
CA ASN A 51 4.53 -11.25 10.29
C ASN A 51 4.40 -11.67 8.81
N TYR A 52 5.36 -11.32 7.94
CA TYR A 52 5.40 -11.84 6.56
C TYR A 52 5.60 -13.37 6.53
N PHE A 53 6.40 -13.92 7.44
CA PHE A 53 6.61 -15.36 7.57
C PHE A 53 5.59 -16.07 8.49
N GLY A 54 4.57 -15.36 8.97
CA GLY A 54 3.52 -15.92 9.83
C GLY A 54 3.90 -16.06 11.31
N GLU A 55 5.02 -15.48 11.74
CA GLU A 55 5.37 -15.39 13.16
C GLU A 55 4.71 -14.16 13.78
N GLY A 56 3.46 -14.34 14.24
CA GLY A 56 2.62 -13.26 14.77
C GLY A 56 3.25 -12.53 15.95
N ARG A 57 3.65 -11.27 15.76
CA ARG A 57 4.21 -10.41 16.82
C ARG A 57 3.79 -8.95 16.63
N GLN A 58 3.53 -8.26 17.75
CA GLN A 58 3.17 -6.84 17.78
C GLN A 58 4.18 -5.98 18.54
N GLU A 59 5.02 -6.60 19.38
CA GLU A 59 6.00 -5.88 20.21
C GLU A 59 7.22 -5.41 19.37
N PRO A 60 7.53 -4.09 19.36
CA PRO A 60 8.69 -3.56 18.65
C PRO A 60 10.02 -4.15 19.16
N CYS A 61 11.01 -4.29 18.28
CA CYS A 61 12.25 -4.98 18.63
C CYS A 61 13.31 -4.13 19.38
N GLY A 62 13.16 -2.80 19.43
CA GLY A 62 14.13 -1.90 20.04
C GLY A 62 15.49 -1.79 19.32
N ASN A 63 15.71 -2.49 18.20
CA ASN A 63 17.03 -2.61 17.56
C ASN A 63 16.95 -2.59 16.01
N CYS A 64 16.09 -1.75 15.44
CA CYS A 64 16.08 -1.44 14.01
C CYS A 64 15.98 0.08 13.81
N ASP A 65 16.29 0.57 12.63
CA ASP A 65 16.24 2.00 12.27
C ASP A 65 14.94 2.68 12.73
N ILE A 66 13.78 2.06 12.48
CA ILE A 66 12.48 2.62 12.87
C ILE A 66 12.25 2.59 14.39
N CYS A 67 12.82 1.63 15.12
CA CYS A 67 12.71 1.61 16.59
C CYS A 67 13.67 2.62 17.24
N LEU A 68 14.82 2.87 16.62
CA LEU A 68 15.83 3.79 17.10
C LEU A 68 15.47 5.26 16.81
N ASP A 69 14.77 5.51 15.70
CA ASP A 69 14.20 6.82 15.34
C ASP A 69 12.72 6.68 14.91
N PRO A 70 11.79 6.59 15.88
CA PRO A 70 10.37 6.35 15.59
C PRO A 70 9.70 7.50 14.84
N PRO A 71 8.87 7.22 13.82
CA PRO A 71 8.07 8.24 13.17
C PRO A 71 7.03 8.81 14.15
N LYS A 72 6.59 10.05 13.89
CA LYS A 72 5.48 10.67 14.63
C LYS A 72 4.26 9.74 14.61
N GLN A 73 3.69 9.49 15.79
CA GLN A 73 2.52 8.63 15.96
C GLN A 73 1.25 9.44 16.23
N TYR A 74 0.10 8.82 15.99
CA TYR A 74 -1.23 9.30 16.37
C TYR A 74 -2.09 8.13 16.89
N ASP A 75 -3.20 8.45 17.55
CA ASP A 75 -4.20 7.44 17.90
C ASP A 75 -4.92 6.98 16.62
N GLY A 76 -4.57 5.77 16.19
CA GLY A 76 -5.04 5.16 14.95
C GLY A 76 -6.16 4.16 15.16
N LEU A 77 -6.73 4.04 16.37
CA LEU A 77 -7.74 3.03 16.68
C LEU A 77 -8.96 3.13 15.76
N ASN A 78 -9.51 4.33 15.58
CA ASN A 78 -10.67 4.55 14.72
C ASN A 78 -10.38 4.19 13.25
N ASP A 79 -9.21 4.57 12.73
CA ASP A 79 -8.82 4.26 11.36
C ASP A 79 -8.64 2.76 11.17
N ALA A 80 -8.03 2.10 12.14
CA ALA A 80 -7.89 0.65 12.13
C ALA A 80 -9.26 -0.05 12.17
N GLN A 81 -10.19 0.40 13.00
CA GLN A 81 -11.54 -0.16 13.06
C GLN A 81 -12.28 -0.01 11.72
N ILE A 82 -12.19 1.15 11.08
CA ILE A 82 -12.78 1.37 9.74
C ILE A 82 -12.16 0.39 8.73
N ALA A 83 -10.82 0.29 8.67
CA ALA A 83 -10.14 -0.58 7.74
C ALA A 83 -10.46 -2.07 7.99
N LEU A 84 -10.34 -2.54 9.24
CA LEU A 84 -10.59 -3.93 9.62
C LEU A 84 -12.07 -4.32 9.43
N SER A 85 -13.01 -3.45 9.84
CA SER A 85 -14.43 -3.66 9.58
C SER A 85 -14.72 -3.71 8.09
N THR A 86 -14.09 -2.86 7.27
CA THR A 86 -14.28 -2.90 5.82
C THR A 86 -13.81 -4.23 5.23
N ILE A 87 -12.60 -4.68 5.58
CA ILE A 87 -12.05 -5.98 5.14
C ILE A 87 -13.00 -7.13 5.50
N GLY A 88 -13.54 -7.13 6.73
CA GLY A 88 -14.53 -8.12 7.17
C GLY A 88 -15.84 -8.05 6.37
N ARG A 89 -16.38 -6.85 6.14
CA ARG A 89 -17.66 -6.64 5.45
C ARG A 89 -17.63 -6.98 3.96
N VAL A 90 -16.48 -6.85 3.31
CA VAL A 90 -16.28 -7.31 1.92
C VAL A 90 -15.88 -8.79 1.84
N ASN A 91 -16.13 -9.55 2.90
CA ASN A 91 -15.88 -11.00 3.01
C ASN A 91 -14.42 -11.41 2.80
N GLN A 92 -13.45 -10.51 3.02
CA GLN A 92 -12.01 -10.83 2.99
C GLN A 92 -11.53 -11.40 1.64
N ARG A 93 -12.16 -11.00 0.53
CA ARG A 93 -11.85 -11.47 -0.84
C ARG A 93 -11.20 -10.43 -1.74
N PHE A 94 -10.96 -9.23 -1.23
CA PHE A 94 -10.53 -8.11 -2.03
C PHE A 94 -9.17 -7.58 -1.58
N GLY A 95 -8.37 -7.17 -2.56
CA GLY A 95 -7.07 -6.56 -2.33
C GLY A 95 -7.17 -5.10 -1.86
N MET A 96 -6.01 -4.54 -1.53
CA MET A 96 -5.86 -3.21 -0.93
C MET A 96 -6.55 -2.10 -1.70
N GLY A 97 -6.37 -2.01 -3.03
CA GLY A 97 -6.96 -0.94 -3.84
C GLY A 97 -8.48 -0.89 -3.71
N TYR A 98 -9.15 -2.03 -3.83
CA TYR A 98 -10.61 -2.12 -3.72
C TYR A 98 -11.10 -1.77 -2.31
N VAL A 99 -10.42 -2.26 -1.26
CA VAL A 99 -10.78 -1.92 0.12
C VAL A 99 -10.65 -0.42 0.37
N VAL A 100 -9.60 0.23 -0.12
CA VAL A 100 -9.43 1.68 -0.02
C VAL A 100 -10.53 2.43 -0.77
N GLU A 101 -10.91 1.97 -1.96
CA GLU A 101 -12.02 2.55 -2.72
C GLU A 101 -13.36 2.50 -1.96
N VAL A 102 -13.65 1.37 -1.30
CA VAL A 102 -14.85 1.23 -0.45
C VAL A 102 -14.80 2.20 0.74
N ILE A 103 -13.67 2.23 1.48
CA ILE A 103 -13.51 3.14 2.64
C ILE A 103 -13.73 4.61 2.22
N ARG A 104 -13.20 5.00 1.07
CA ARG A 104 -13.28 6.38 0.57
C ARG A 104 -14.59 6.71 -0.15
N GLY A 105 -15.44 5.73 -0.41
CA GLY A 105 -16.71 5.95 -1.10
C GLY A 105 -16.54 6.25 -2.59
N ALA A 106 -15.59 5.59 -3.25
CA ALA A 106 -15.31 5.82 -4.66
C ALA A 106 -16.49 5.37 -5.54
N ASN A 107 -16.82 6.20 -6.53
CA ASN A 107 -17.85 5.91 -7.53
C ASN A 107 -17.33 4.89 -8.56
N ASN A 108 -17.27 3.60 -8.17
CA ASN A 108 -16.81 2.49 -9.01
C ASN A 108 -17.96 1.53 -9.34
N GLN A 109 -18.09 1.12 -10.60
CA GLN A 109 -19.11 0.16 -11.03
C GLN A 109 -19.00 -1.16 -10.27
N ARG A 110 -17.78 -1.67 -10.07
CA ARG A 110 -17.54 -2.92 -9.36
C ARG A 110 -18.03 -2.86 -7.90
N ILE A 111 -17.99 -1.70 -7.26
CA ILE A 111 -18.52 -1.53 -5.90
C ILE A 111 -20.04 -1.69 -5.90
N ARG A 112 -20.74 -1.07 -6.86
CA ARG A 112 -22.20 -1.21 -7.03
C ARG A 112 -22.63 -2.62 -7.37
N ASP A 113 -21.89 -3.30 -8.25
CA ASP A 113 -22.20 -4.66 -8.68
C ASP A 113 -22.17 -5.65 -7.49
N PHE A 114 -21.22 -5.45 -6.56
CA PHE A 114 -21.17 -6.21 -5.29
C PHE A 114 -22.09 -5.66 -4.20
N GLY A 115 -22.80 -4.55 -4.43
CA GLY A 115 -23.67 -3.90 -3.43
C GLY A 115 -22.91 -3.31 -2.24
N HIS A 116 -21.60 -3.10 -2.37
CA HIS A 116 -20.75 -2.60 -1.30
C HIS A 116 -20.92 -1.11 -1.04
N ASP A 117 -21.55 -0.38 -1.96
CA ASP A 117 -22.03 1.01 -1.79
C ASP A 117 -23.11 1.14 -0.70
N LYS A 118 -23.80 0.04 -0.37
CA LYS A 118 -24.84 0.00 0.67
C LYS A 118 -24.31 -0.33 2.07
N LEU A 119 -23.02 -0.66 2.19
CA LEU A 119 -22.42 -0.99 3.47
C LEU A 119 -22.23 0.26 4.33
N LYS A 120 -22.46 0.17 5.65
CA LYS A 120 -22.22 1.29 6.58
C LYS A 120 -20.79 1.85 6.51
N VAL A 121 -19.82 1.00 6.17
CA VAL A 121 -18.40 1.38 6.04
C VAL A 121 -18.08 2.16 4.77
N TYR A 122 -18.98 2.17 3.78
CA TYR A 122 -18.76 2.85 2.52
C TYR A 122 -18.67 4.36 2.72
N GLY A 123 -17.54 4.96 2.31
CA GLY A 123 -17.32 6.40 2.44
C GLY A 123 -17.03 6.90 3.86
N MET A 124 -16.88 6.02 4.86
CA MET A 124 -16.55 6.43 6.24
C MET A 124 -15.19 7.12 6.37
N GLY A 125 -14.29 6.95 5.40
CA GLY A 125 -12.96 7.54 5.38
C GLY A 125 -12.74 8.55 4.26
N ARG A 126 -13.80 9.16 3.73
CA ARG A 126 -13.73 10.05 2.55
C ARG A 126 -12.85 11.28 2.78
N GLU A 127 -12.76 11.75 4.02
CA GLU A 127 -12.01 12.94 4.43
C GLU A 127 -10.49 12.74 4.40
N LYS A 128 -10.03 11.48 4.31
CA LYS A 128 -8.60 11.14 4.24
C LYS A 128 -8.21 10.69 2.84
N SER A 129 -6.94 10.92 2.49
CA SER A 129 -6.40 10.63 1.17
C SER A 129 -6.33 9.12 0.90
N HIS A 130 -6.20 8.73 -0.37
CA HIS A 130 -5.94 7.34 -0.73
C HIS A 130 -4.66 6.82 -0.08
N GLU A 131 -3.59 7.62 -0.09
CA GLU A 131 -2.29 7.28 0.51
C GLU A 131 -2.39 7.07 2.03
N HIS A 132 -3.25 7.84 2.72
CA HIS A 132 -3.52 7.64 4.14
C HIS A 132 -4.01 6.21 4.41
N TRP A 133 -5.05 5.78 3.69
CA TRP A 133 -5.64 4.46 3.89
C TRP A 133 -4.73 3.32 3.45
N VAL A 134 -3.93 3.52 2.39
CA VAL A 134 -2.87 2.58 2.01
C VAL A 134 -1.85 2.44 3.14
N SER A 135 -1.39 3.54 3.74
CA SER A 135 -0.46 3.48 4.87
C SER A 135 -1.09 2.79 6.09
N VAL A 136 -2.33 3.13 6.46
CA VAL A 136 -3.03 2.47 7.57
C VAL A 136 -3.10 0.96 7.36
N ILE A 137 -3.63 0.50 6.22
CA ILE A 137 -3.75 -0.93 5.94
C ILE A 137 -2.38 -1.60 5.91
N ARG A 138 -1.36 -0.95 5.34
CA ARG A 138 0.01 -1.46 5.35
C ARG A 138 0.53 -1.65 6.76
N GLN A 139 0.36 -0.68 7.65
CA GLN A 139 0.76 -0.80 9.05
C GLN A 139 0.03 -1.95 9.75
N LEU A 140 -1.27 -2.13 9.51
CA LEU A 140 -2.05 -3.27 10.04
C LEU A 140 -1.50 -4.62 9.56
N ILE A 141 -1.03 -4.69 8.31
CA ILE A 141 -0.34 -5.88 7.80
C ILE A 141 0.98 -6.11 8.53
N HIS A 142 1.76 -5.05 8.74
CA HIS A 142 3.08 -5.14 9.36
C HIS A 142 3.01 -5.50 10.85
N LEU A 143 1.90 -5.17 11.51
CA LEU A 143 1.58 -5.54 12.89
C LEU A 143 0.89 -6.92 12.98
N GLY A 144 0.63 -7.59 11.85
CA GLY A 144 0.02 -8.91 11.82
C GLY A 144 -1.46 -8.96 12.14
N LEU A 145 -2.19 -7.82 12.11
CA LEU A 145 -3.66 -7.79 12.24
C LEU A 145 -4.36 -8.18 10.93
N VAL A 146 -3.67 -7.93 9.81
CA VAL A 146 -4.14 -8.25 8.47
C VAL A 146 -3.06 -9.06 7.77
N MET A 147 -3.45 -10.06 6.97
CA MET A 147 -2.56 -10.78 6.08
C MET A 147 -3.02 -10.61 4.63
N GLN A 148 -2.07 -10.73 3.69
CA GLN A 148 -2.38 -10.75 2.26
C GLN A 148 -2.26 -12.18 1.74
N ASN A 149 -3.36 -12.73 1.23
CA ASN A 149 -3.40 -14.09 0.73
C ASN A 149 -3.01 -14.14 -0.75
N ILE A 150 -1.79 -14.60 -1.04
CA ILE A 150 -1.25 -14.71 -2.40
C ILE A 150 -2.10 -15.62 -3.28
N ALA A 151 -2.60 -16.73 -2.72
CA ALA A 151 -3.43 -17.68 -3.45
C ALA A 151 -4.81 -17.10 -3.84
N GLN A 152 -5.23 -16.01 -3.19
CA GLN A 152 -6.48 -15.29 -3.49
C GLN A 152 -6.19 -13.89 -4.04
N HIS A 153 -5.25 -13.77 -4.99
CA HIS A 153 -4.91 -12.50 -5.65
C HIS A 153 -4.57 -11.36 -4.67
N SER A 154 -3.82 -11.66 -3.61
CA SER A 154 -3.47 -10.72 -2.53
C SER A 154 -4.69 -10.15 -1.79
N ALA A 155 -5.75 -10.92 -1.63
CA ALA A 155 -6.90 -10.56 -0.81
C ALA A 155 -6.47 -10.27 0.63
N LEU A 156 -7.04 -9.21 1.21
CA LEU A 156 -6.82 -8.86 2.61
C LEU A 156 -7.70 -9.72 3.52
N GLN A 157 -7.08 -10.36 4.50
CA GLN A 157 -7.74 -11.22 5.48
C GLN A 157 -7.36 -10.80 6.89
N LEU A 158 -8.31 -10.84 7.81
CA LEU A 158 -8.13 -10.56 9.23
C LEU A 158 -7.47 -11.75 9.91
N THR A 159 -6.57 -11.47 10.84
CA THR A 159 -6.01 -12.48 11.75
C THR A 159 -6.75 -12.43 13.10
N ASP A 160 -6.47 -13.37 14.00
CA ASP A 160 -7.05 -13.35 15.35
C ASP A 160 -6.62 -12.12 16.16
N ALA A 161 -5.44 -11.56 15.87
CA ALA A 161 -4.94 -10.33 16.49
C ALA A 161 -5.79 -9.09 16.13
N ALA A 162 -6.61 -9.15 15.08
CA ALA A 162 -7.52 -8.06 14.72
C ALA A 162 -8.69 -7.89 15.70
N ARG A 163 -9.10 -8.97 16.39
CA ARG A 163 -10.36 -8.98 17.18
C ARG A 163 -10.39 -7.93 18.29
N PRO A 164 -9.36 -7.78 19.15
CA PRO A 164 -9.41 -6.81 20.24
C PRO A 164 -9.45 -5.36 19.74
N VAL A 165 -8.73 -5.06 18.66
CA VAL A 165 -8.73 -3.72 18.02
C VAL A 165 -10.09 -3.43 17.39
N LEU A 166 -10.69 -4.41 16.73
CA LEU A 166 -12.02 -4.26 16.11
C LEU A 166 -13.12 -4.03 17.15
N ARG A 167 -12.98 -4.58 18.36
CA ARG A 167 -13.88 -4.31 19.50
C ARG A 167 -13.59 -2.99 20.21
N GLY A 168 -12.40 -2.43 20.03
CA GLY A 168 -11.95 -1.25 20.76
C GLY A 168 -11.41 -1.57 22.17
N ASP A 169 -11.14 -2.85 22.45
CA ASP A 169 -10.65 -3.32 23.75
C ASP A 169 -9.18 -2.92 23.99
N VAL A 170 -8.42 -2.68 22.92
CA VAL A 170 -7.00 -2.37 22.95
C VAL A 170 -6.73 -1.08 22.18
N PRO A 171 -6.01 -0.09 22.76
CA PRO A 171 -5.62 1.11 22.04
C PRO A 171 -4.61 0.77 20.95
N LEU A 172 -4.64 1.52 19.84
CA LEU A 172 -3.70 1.32 18.74
C LEU A 172 -3.09 2.66 18.30
N LYS A 173 -1.78 2.77 18.45
CA LYS A 173 -1.02 3.88 17.86
C LYS A 173 -0.50 3.47 16.49
N LEU A 174 -0.70 4.36 15.51
CA LEU A 174 -0.15 4.21 14.17
C LEU A 174 0.81 5.36 13.87
N ALA A 175 1.78 5.12 13.00
CA ALA A 175 2.61 6.18 12.44
C ALA A 175 1.76 7.07 11.53
N VAL A 176 1.96 8.38 11.64
CA VAL A 176 1.34 9.35 10.72
C VAL A 176 1.82 9.02 9.31
N PRO A 177 0.91 8.81 8.33
CA PRO A 177 1.31 8.50 6.97
C PRO A 177 2.26 9.54 6.41
N ARG A 178 3.37 9.09 5.82
CA ARG A 178 4.23 9.97 5.01
C ARG A 178 3.45 10.30 3.75
N ILE A 179 2.75 11.42 3.75
CA ILE A 179 2.14 11.98 2.55
C ILE A 179 3.31 12.41 1.68
N VAL A 180 3.69 11.55 0.75
CA VAL A 180 4.68 11.90 -0.26
C VAL A 180 3.92 12.86 -1.15
N ALA A 181 4.07 14.16 -0.93
CA ALA A 181 3.48 15.14 -1.80
C ALA A 181 4.02 14.87 -3.20
N LEU A 182 3.24 14.16 -4.00
CA LEU A 182 3.46 14.07 -5.43
C LEU A 182 3.40 15.51 -5.89
N LYS A 183 4.57 16.11 -6.14
CA LYS A 183 4.63 17.36 -6.89
C LYS A 183 3.73 17.12 -8.11
N PRO A 184 2.72 17.96 -8.36
CA PRO A 184 1.86 17.78 -9.52
C PRO A 184 2.81 17.58 -10.69
N ARG A 185 2.64 16.47 -11.40
CA ARG A 185 3.47 16.11 -12.54
C ARG A 185 3.35 17.32 -13.46
N VAL A 186 4.38 18.18 -13.48
CA VAL A 186 4.44 19.27 -14.43
C VAL A 186 4.39 18.54 -15.74
N MET A 187 3.25 18.65 -16.42
CA MET A 187 3.08 18.13 -17.76
C MET A 187 4.25 18.75 -18.49
N GLN A 188 5.29 17.96 -18.78
CA GLN A 188 6.42 18.46 -19.56
C GLN A 188 5.73 18.96 -20.83
N LYS A 189 5.68 20.29 -20.99
CA LYS A 189 5.30 20.87 -22.27
C LYS A 189 6.20 20.17 -23.25
N SER A 190 5.62 19.33 -24.11
CA SER A 190 6.30 18.91 -25.32
C SER A 190 6.89 20.18 -25.90
N PHE A 191 8.22 20.24 -26.03
CA PHE A 191 8.89 21.43 -26.53
C PHE A 191 8.41 21.64 -27.97
N GLY A 192 7.32 22.40 -28.13
CA GLY A 192 6.77 22.84 -29.41
C GLY A 192 7.57 23.99 -29.99
N GLY A 193 8.89 23.98 -29.78
CA GLY A 193 9.79 24.92 -30.42
C GLY A 193 9.89 24.56 -31.90
N ASN A 194 9.84 25.55 -32.77
CA ASN A 194 10.07 25.40 -34.19
C ASN A 194 11.56 25.07 -34.41
N TYR A 195 11.94 23.80 -34.24
CA TYR A 195 13.31 23.36 -34.47
C TYR A 195 13.50 22.95 -35.93
N ASP A 196 14.70 23.21 -36.45
CA ASP A 196 15.06 22.83 -37.81
C ASP A 196 15.15 21.31 -37.92
N ARG A 197 14.15 20.72 -38.58
CA ARG A 197 14.04 19.29 -38.83
C ARG A 197 15.24 18.74 -39.62
N LYS A 198 15.86 19.55 -40.50
CA LYS A 198 17.02 19.13 -41.29
C LYS A 198 18.27 19.04 -40.41
N LEU A 199 18.48 20.01 -39.51
CA LEU A 199 19.60 20.00 -38.57
C LEU A 199 19.49 18.81 -37.61
N PHE A 200 18.29 18.56 -37.07
CA PHE A 200 18.03 17.44 -36.17
C PHE A 200 18.32 16.07 -36.84
N ALA A 201 17.92 15.90 -38.11
CA ALA A 201 18.19 14.68 -38.86
C ALA A 201 19.69 14.44 -39.11
N LYS A 202 20.49 15.49 -39.30
CA LYS A 202 21.94 15.38 -39.43
C LYS A 202 22.60 14.94 -38.13
N LEU A 203 22.22 15.55 -37.00
CA LEU A 203 22.78 15.22 -35.69
C LEU A 203 22.49 13.77 -35.27
N ARG A 204 21.32 13.22 -35.65
CA ARG A 204 20.95 11.82 -35.40
C ARG A 204 21.83 10.77 -36.09
N LYS A 205 22.58 11.15 -37.13
CA LYS A 205 23.46 10.23 -37.88
C LYS A 205 24.90 10.21 -37.33
N LEU A 206 25.21 11.10 -36.39
CA LEU A 206 26.52 11.21 -35.75
C LEU A 206 26.55 10.55 -34.36
N ALA A 207 25.43 9.98 -33.92
CA ALA A 207 25.28 9.23 -32.68
C ALA A 207 25.17 7.73 -32.97
#